data_AF-A0AAN9J8P8-F1
#
_entry.id   AF-A0AAN9J8P8-F1
#
_cell.length_a   1.000
_cell.length_b   1.000
_cell.length_c   1.000
_cell.angle_alpha   90.00
_cell.angle_beta   90.00
_cell.angle_gamma   90.00
#
_symmetry.space_group_name_H-M   'P 1'
#
loop_
_entity.id
_entity.type
_entity.pdbx_description
1 polymer ?
#
loop_
_entity_poly.entity_id
_entity_poly.type
_entity_poly.pdbx_seq_one_letter_code
_entity_poly.pdbx_strand_id
1 'polypeptide(L)'
;MESLFDTINVRDLLSAQDLSDPNSPLSAPDLRLLIQRLESHSLQIRSRVQSYLVSHRDDFANLFSLCNDAVSQTRHVSDDVSTILRLLSDRPIHAEVRGMVEEVKAKREDVSAFESQR
;
A
#
# COMPACT_ATOMS: atom_id res chain seq x y z
N MET A 1 -1.87 10.25 17.55
CA MET A 1 -3.08 9.78 16.84
C MET A 1 -4.27 9.52 17.79
N GLU A 2 -4.08 9.61 19.11
CA GLU A 2 -5.13 9.41 20.13
C GLU A 2 -6.12 10.59 20.30
N SER A 3 -5.81 11.82 19.89
CA SER A 3 -6.71 12.97 20.09
C SER A 3 -7.74 13.19 18.97
N LEU A 4 -7.75 12.37 17.91
CA LEU A 4 -8.70 12.51 16.80
C LEU A 4 -10.07 11.87 17.11
N PHE A 5 -10.11 10.99 18.12
CA PHE A 5 -11.30 10.24 18.52
C PHE A 5 -11.72 10.54 19.96
N ASP A 6 -11.25 11.64 20.52
CA ASP A 6 -11.84 12.11 21.77
C ASP A 6 -13.30 12.43 21.47
N THR A 7 -14.20 11.69 22.12
CA THR A 7 -15.61 11.69 21.75
C THR A 7 -16.14 13.07 22.04
N ILE A 8 -16.51 13.83 21.00
CA ILE A 8 -17.04 15.19 21.15
C ILE A 8 -18.26 15.10 22.07
N ASN A 9 -18.12 15.57 23.30
CA ASN A 9 -19.25 15.69 24.18
C ASN A 9 -20.07 16.89 23.72
N VAL A 10 -21.23 16.62 23.11
CA VAL A 10 -22.10 17.66 22.55
C VAL A 10 -22.53 18.68 23.60
N ARG A 11 -22.48 18.33 24.90
CA ARG A 11 -22.77 19.26 26.00
C ARG A 11 -21.67 20.29 26.23
N ASP A 12 -20.43 20.05 25.80
CA ASP A 12 -19.35 21.05 25.84
C ASP A 12 -19.64 22.23 24.92
N LEU A 13 -20.51 22.02 23.93
CA LEU A 13 -21.02 23.08 23.07
C LEU A 13 -22.02 23.97 23.80
N LEU A 14 -22.50 23.65 25.00
CA LEU A 14 -23.38 24.48 25.80
C LEU A 14 -22.59 25.08 26.96
N SER A 15 -22.39 26.40 26.94
CA SER A 15 -21.52 27.13 27.90
C SER A 15 -22.16 27.33 29.29
N ALA A 16 -23.20 26.58 29.64
CA ALA A 16 -23.99 26.80 30.84
C ALA A 16 -23.37 26.10 32.06
N GLN A 17 -23.22 26.83 33.16
CA GLN A 17 -22.59 26.43 34.43
C GLN A 17 -23.29 25.26 35.16
N ASP A 18 -24.36 24.69 34.62
CA ASP A 18 -25.25 23.73 35.32
C ASP A 18 -25.44 22.40 34.58
N LEU A 19 -24.50 22.04 33.69
CA LEU A 19 -24.52 20.78 32.91
C LEU A 19 -23.67 19.65 33.53
N SER A 20 -23.23 19.84 34.76
CA SER A 20 -22.40 18.89 35.51
C SER A 20 -23.13 17.59 35.87
N ASP A 21 -24.47 17.60 35.93
CA ASP A 21 -25.27 16.38 36.07
C ASP A 21 -25.60 15.74 34.69
N PRO A 22 -25.04 14.56 34.36
CA PRO A 22 -25.34 13.86 33.13
C PRO A 22 -26.82 13.47 32.98
N ASN A 23 -27.55 13.35 34.10
CA ASN A 23 -28.94 12.85 34.12
C ASN A 23 -30.00 13.96 34.08
N SER A 24 -29.60 15.23 34.17
CA SER A 24 -30.55 16.35 34.08
C SER A 24 -31.04 16.52 32.63
N PRO A 25 -32.37 16.58 32.40
CA PRO A 25 -32.92 16.80 31.06
C PRO A 25 -32.63 18.23 30.58
N LEU A 26 -32.17 18.36 29.34
CA LEU A 26 -31.93 19.66 28.70
C LEU A 26 -33.25 20.41 28.50
N SER A 27 -33.23 21.72 28.76
CA SER A 27 -34.40 22.57 28.49
C SER A 27 -34.60 22.73 26.97
N ALA A 28 -35.83 23.02 26.54
CA ALA A 28 -36.12 23.25 25.11
C ALA A 28 -35.29 24.41 24.49
N PRO A 29 -35.02 25.53 25.21
CA PRO A 29 -34.05 26.53 24.77
C PRO A 29 -32.64 25.99 24.59
N ASP A 30 -32.15 25.16 25.52
CA ASP A 30 -30.81 24.57 25.44
C ASP A 30 -30.69 23.61 24.26
N LEU A 31 -31.74 22.82 23.98
CA LEU A 31 -31.77 21.94 22.81
C LEU A 31 -31.70 22.73 21.49
N ARG A 32 -32.42 23.85 21.39
CA ARG A 32 -32.35 24.71 20.19
C ARG A 32 -30.97 25.33 20.02
N LEU A 33 -30.38 25.81 21.12
CA LEU A 33 -29.03 26.36 21.11
C LEU A 33 -27.99 25.30 20.73
N LEU A 34 -28.16 24.08 21.23
CA LEU A 34 -27.31 22.94 20.91
C LEU A 34 -27.35 22.62 19.41
N ILE A 35 -28.55 22.56 18.82
CA ILE A 35 -28.74 22.34 17.38
C ILE A 35 -27.97 23.42 16.58
N GLN A 36 -28.18 24.70 16.90
CA GLN A 36 -27.52 25.80 16.19
C GLN A 36 -25.99 25.73 16.31
N ARG A 37 -25.46 25.41 17.50
CA ARG A 37 -24.02 25.30 17.73
C ARG A 37 -23.42 24.08 17.04
N LEU A 38 -24.13 22.96 17.02
CA LEU A 38 -23.73 21.77 16.27
C LEU A 38 -23.65 22.03 14.77
N GLU A 39 -24.65 22.71 14.21
CA GLU A 39 -24.64 23.10 12.79
C GLU A 39 -23.45 24.00 12.46
N SER A 40 -23.23 25.05 13.27
CA SER A 40 -22.07 25.94 13.12
C SER A 40 -20.74 25.19 13.23
N HIS A 41 -20.59 24.32 14.23
CA HIS A 41 -19.37 23.54 14.43
C HIS A 41 -19.15 22.54 13.28
N SER A 42 -20.20 21.90 12.78
CA SER A 42 -20.14 21.01 11.61
C SER A 42 -19.64 21.76 10.37
N LEU A 43 -20.16 22.98 10.13
CA LEU A 43 -19.71 23.84 9.04
C LEU A 43 -18.24 24.24 9.20
N GLN A 44 -17.81 24.58 10.42
CA GLN A 44 -16.41 24.92 10.69
C GLN A 44 -15.47 23.74 10.47
N ILE A 45 -15.84 22.53 10.91
CA ILE A 45 -15.06 21.31 10.66
C ILE A 45 -14.93 21.10 9.14
N ARG A 46 -16.05 21.12 8.41
CA ARG A 46 -16.05 20.93 6.96
C ARG A 46 -15.17 21.95 6.26
N SER A 47 -15.29 23.22 6.63
CA SER A 47 -14.46 24.30 6.08
C SER A 47 -12.97 24.10 6.37
N ARG A 48 -12.61 23.74 7.61
CA ARG A 48 -11.21 23.47 7.98
C ARG A 48 -10.63 22.29 7.21
N VAL A 49 -11.38 21.19 7.10
CA VAL A 49 -10.96 20.01 6.32
C VAL A 49 -10.77 20.38 4.86
N GLN A 50 -11.73 21.11 4.27
CA GLN A 50 -11.64 21.56 2.89
C GLN A 50 -10.41 22.45 2.68
N SER A 51 -10.21 23.47 3.53
CA SER A 51 -9.05 24.37 3.45
C SER A 51 -7.74 23.61 3.57
N TYR A 52 -7.67 22.63 4.49
CA TYR A 52 -6.48 21.79 4.65
C TYR A 52 -6.20 20.95 3.40
N LEU A 53 -7.21 20.29 2.84
CA LEU A 53 -7.05 19.49 1.62
C LEU A 53 -6.62 20.35 0.43
N VAL A 54 -7.16 21.56 0.31
CA VAL A 54 -6.78 22.49 -0.76
C VAL A 54 -5.36 23.01 -0.55
N SER A 55 -4.97 23.37 0.67
CA SER A 55 -3.63 23.92 0.94
C SER A 55 -2.52 22.88 0.80
N HIS A 56 -2.83 21.60 1.00
CA HIS A 56 -1.88 20.48 0.88
C HIS A 56 -2.10 19.67 -0.40
N ARG A 57 -2.82 20.20 -1.39
CA ARG A 57 -3.16 19.48 -2.62
C ARG A 57 -1.91 18.92 -3.32
N ASP A 58 -0.86 19.74 -3.42
CA ASP A 58 0.37 19.35 -4.12
C ASP A 58 1.16 18.31 -3.32
N ASP A 59 1.18 18.41 -1.99
CA ASP A 59 1.80 17.41 -1.13
C ASP A 59 1.12 16.04 -1.29
N PHE A 60 -0.21 16.02 -1.30
CA PHE A 60 -0.97 14.80 -1.55
C PHE A 60 -0.73 14.27 -2.96
N ALA A 61 -0.73 15.14 -3.98
CA ALA A 61 -0.45 14.74 -5.36
C ALA A 61 0.94 14.11 -5.50
N ASN A 62 1.96 14.70 -4.89
CA ASN A 62 3.32 14.19 -4.86
C ASN A 62 3.38 12.81 -4.18
N LEU A 63 2.73 12.65 -3.03
CA LEU A 63 2.67 11.37 -2.32
C LEU A 63 2.00 10.29 -3.17
N PHE A 64 0.86 10.60 -3.80
CA PHE A 64 0.17 9.65 -4.69
C PHE A 64 1.00 9.30 -5.92
N SER A 65 1.74 10.25 -6.50
CA SER A 65 2.66 10.00 -7.61
C SER A 65 3.76 9.04 -7.20
N LEU A 66 4.44 9.31 -6.07
CA LEU A 66 5.51 8.45 -5.57
C LEU A 66 5.03 7.02 -5.30
N CYS A 67 3.83 6.86 -4.73
CA CYS A 67 3.24 5.54 -4.52
C CYS A 67 2.98 4.83 -5.86
N ASN A 68 2.44 5.54 -6.85
CA ASN A 68 2.18 4.99 -8.17
C ASN A 68 3.48 4.56 -8.88
N ASP A 69 4.52 5.38 -8.82
CA ASP A 69 5.82 5.11 -9.41
C ASP A 69 6.47 3.89 -8.77
N ALA A 70 6.43 3.78 -7.44
CA ALA A 70 6.94 2.63 -6.70
C ALA A 70 6.22 1.32 -7.07
N VAL A 71 4.90 1.37 -7.23
CA VAL A 71 4.10 0.21 -7.66
C VAL A 71 4.46 -0.19 -9.10
N SER A 72 4.60 0.79 -10.00
CA SER A 72 4.99 0.54 -11.39
C SER A 72 6.37 -0.10 -11.47
N GLN A 73 7.35 0.45 -10.74
CA GLN A 73 8.71 -0.08 -10.70
C GLN A 73 8.74 -1.52 -10.16
N THR A 74 7.94 -1.81 -9.13
CA THR A 74 7.84 -3.16 -8.57
C THR A 74 7.30 -4.16 -9.59
N ARG A 75 6.32 -3.76 -10.41
CA ARG A 75 5.79 -4.60 -11.49
C ARG A 75 6.87 -4.88 -12.54
N HIS A 76 7.60 -3.86 -12.99
CA HIS A 76 8.71 -4.04 -13.94
C HIS A 76 9.76 -5.02 -13.43
N VAL A 77 10.19 -4.88 -12.18
CA VAL A 77 11.15 -5.81 -11.56
C VAL A 77 10.59 -7.22 -11.50
N SER A 78 9.31 -7.39 -11.16
CA SER A 78 8.67 -8.72 -11.15
C SER A 78 8.63 -9.36 -12.53
N ASP A 79 8.36 -8.57 -13.57
CA ASP A 79 8.33 -9.04 -14.96
C ASP A 79 9.72 -9.41 -15.47
N ASP A 80 10.73 -8.61 -15.12
CA ASP A 80 12.14 -8.88 -15.43
C ASP A 80 12.61 -10.17 -14.75
N VAL A 81 12.32 -10.35 -13.46
CA VAL A 81 12.65 -11.58 -12.72
C VAL A 81 11.95 -12.78 -13.34
N SER A 82 10.66 -12.66 -13.68
CA SER A 82 9.91 -13.72 -14.34
C SER A 82 10.51 -14.09 -15.70
N THR A 83 10.97 -13.10 -16.46
CA THR A 83 11.65 -13.28 -17.74
C THR A 83 12.97 -14.02 -17.57
N ILE A 84 13.79 -13.63 -16.57
CA ILE A 84 15.06 -14.31 -16.26
C ILE A 84 14.80 -15.76 -15.87
N LEU A 85 13.83 -16.02 -14.97
CA LEU A 85 13.47 -17.37 -14.56
C LEU A 85 13.01 -18.24 -15.74
N ARG A 86 12.24 -17.65 -16.66
CA ARG A 86 11.83 -18.33 -17.89
C ARG A 86 13.04 -18.68 -18.78
N LEU A 87 13.96 -17.74 -18.99
CA LEU A 87 15.18 -18.00 -19.78
C LEU A 87 16.04 -19.12 -19.20
N LEU A 88 16.17 -19.16 -17.86
CA LEU A 88 16.90 -20.22 -17.16
C LEU A 88 16.18 -21.58 -17.22
N SER A 89 14.85 -21.56 -17.28
CA SER A 89 14.02 -22.78 -17.34
C SER A 89 13.89 -23.36 -18.75
N ASP A 90 13.74 -22.51 -19.76
CA ASP A 90 13.51 -22.90 -21.16
C ASP A 90 14.77 -23.47 -21.84
N ARG A 91 15.97 -23.10 -21.34
CA ARG A 91 17.25 -23.66 -21.79
C ARG A 91 18.09 -24.05 -20.58
N PRO A 92 17.94 -25.27 -20.04
CA PRO A 92 18.89 -25.78 -19.08
C PRO A 92 20.21 -25.99 -19.82
N ILE A 93 21.06 -24.97 -19.86
CA ILE A 93 22.42 -25.03 -20.40
C ILE A 93 23.16 -26.23 -19.82
N HIS A 94 22.85 -26.59 -18.56
CA HIS A 94 23.36 -27.79 -17.91
C HIS A 94 22.92 -29.13 -18.55
N ALA A 95 21.73 -29.23 -19.12
CA ALA A 95 21.29 -30.44 -19.82
C ALA A 95 21.93 -30.56 -21.21
N GLU A 96 22.04 -29.44 -21.93
CA GLU A 96 22.65 -29.39 -23.26
C GLU A 96 24.16 -29.66 -23.20
N VAL A 97 24.86 -29.02 -22.25
CA VAL A 97 26.30 -29.27 -21.99
C VAL A 97 26.55 -30.70 -21.53
N ARG A 98 25.69 -31.25 -20.66
CA ARG A 98 25.82 -32.66 -20.25
C ARG A 98 25.66 -33.61 -21.43
N GLY A 99 24.68 -33.36 -22.30
CA GLY A 99 24.47 -34.14 -23.51
C GLY A 99 25.71 -34.15 -24.41
N MET A 100 26.30 -32.98 -24.67
CA MET A 100 27.53 -32.88 -25.46
C MET A 100 28.72 -33.59 -24.80
N VAL A 101 28.87 -33.49 -23.48
CA VAL A 101 29.97 -34.17 -22.75
C VAL A 101 29.83 -35.69 -22.82
N GLU A 102 28.62 -36.22 -22.65
CA GLU A 102 28.37 -37.66 -22.80
C GLU A 102 28.59 -38.13 -24.24
N GLU A 103 28.20 -37.35 -25.25
CA GLU A 103 28.47 -37.67 -26.65
C GLU A 103 29.97 -37.71 -26.96
N VAL A 104 30.75 -36.73 -26.47
CA VAL A 104 32.22 -36.71 -26.61
C VAL A 104 32.86 -37.90 -25.91
N LYS A 105 32.35 -38.28 -24.74
CA LYS A 105 32.84 -39.44 -23.98
C LYS A 105 32.57 -40.74 -24.74
N ALA A 106 31.36 -40.94 -25.25
CA ALA A 106 30.99 -42.11 -26.05
C ALA A 106 31.85 -42.22 -27.31
N LYS A 107 32.03 -41.11 -28.04
CA LYS A 107 32.89 -41.07 -29.24
C LYS A 107 34.33 -41.47 -28.94
N ARG A 108 34.85 -41.03 -27.80
CA ARG A 108 36.22 -41.34 -27.35
C ARG A 108 36.37 -42.81 -26.99
N GLU A 109 35.38 -43.38 -26.31
CA GLU A 109 35.34 -44.81 -25.99
C GLU A 109 35.29 -45.66 -27.26
N ASP A 110 34.44 -45.30 -28.23
CA ASP A 110 34.36 -45.97 -29.54
C ASP A 110 35.72 -45.95 -30.26
N VAL A 111 36.37 -44.79 -30.36
CA VAL A 111 37.70 -44.66 -31.01
C VAL A 111 38.74 -45.55 -30.31
N SER A 112 38.75 -45.59 -28.98
CA SER A 112 39.68 -46.44 -28.22
C SER A 112 39.41 -47.94 -28.39
N ALA A 113 38.14 -48.33 -28.57
CA ALA A 113 37.74 -49.70 -28.84
C ALA A 113 38.15 -50.12 -30.26
N PHE A 114 38.00 -49.23 -31.25
CA PHE A 114 38.47 -49.47 -32.62
C PHE A 114 40.00 -49.60 -32.72
N GLU A 115 40.75 -48.81 -31.94
CA GLU A 115 42.22 -48.92 -31.89
C GLU A 115 42.70 -50.21 -31.21
N SER A 116 41.94 -50.76 -30.26
CA SER A 116 42.28 -52.02 -29.57
C SER A 116 41.97 -53.29 -30.37
N GLN A 117 41.24 -53.17 -31.49
CA GLN A 117 40.85 -54.28 -32.38
C GLN A 117 41.72 -54.39 -33.64
N ARG A 118 42.74 -53.53 -33.78
CA ARG A 118 43.64 -53.44 -34.92
C ARG A 118 45.03 -53.98 -34.58
#